data_AF-A0A7K4GWC3-F1
#
_entry.id   AF-A0A7K4GWC3-F1
#
_cell.length_a   1.000
_cell.length_b   1.000
_cell.length_c   1.000
_cell.angle_alpha   90.00
_cell.angle_beta   90.00
_cell.angle_gamma   90.00
#
_symmetry.space_group_name_H-M   'P 1'
#
loop_
_entity.id
_entity.type
_entity.pdbx_description
1 polymer ?
#
loop_
_entity_poly.entity_id
_entity_poly.type
_entity_poly.pdbx_seq_one_letter_code
_entity_poly.pdbx_strand_id
1 'polypeptide(L)' 'MYKCKKCKNFTELGEKMEKIVVKTRNKIYTKINRRGHEIEAGTGWEIVKEIEVCKACYKAHCEELNE' A
#
# COMPACT_ATOMS: atom_id res chain seq x y z
N MET A 1 -20.75 -5.73 -4.50
CA MET A 1 -20.79 -4.25 -4.65
C MET A 1 -20.25 -3.63 -3.38
N TYR A 2 -19.23 -2.78 -3.49
CA TYR A 2 -18.66 -2.02 -2.36
C TYR A 2 -18.45 -0.56 -2.78
N LYS A 3 -18.21 0.32 -1.80
CA LYS A 3 -17.99 1.74 -2.07
C LYS A 3 -16.49 2.02 -2.20
N CYS A 4 -16.06 2.47 -3.38
CA CYS A 4 -14.67 2.87 -3.64
C CYS A 4 -14.28 4.03 -2.71
N LYS A 5 -13.16 3.91 -1.99
CA LYS A 5 -12.72 4.94 -1.04
C LYS A 5 -12.11 6.17 -1.74
N LYS A 6 -11.61 6.05 -2.98
CA LYS A 6 -11.05 7.14 -3.81
C LYS A 6 -12.17 7.96 -4.46
N CYS A 7 -12.97 7.38 -5.36
CA CYS A 7 -14.02 8.11 -6.10
C CYS A 7 -15.40 8.15 -5.43
N LYS A 8 -15.61 7.45 -4.30
CA LYS A 8 -16.89 7.35 -3.56
C LYS A 8 -18.06 6.70 -4.33
N ASN A 9 -17.84 6.21 -5.54
CA ASN A 9 -18.84 5.45 -6.30
C ASN A 9 -18.96 4.01 -5.79
N PHE A 10 -20.12 3.39 -6.04
CA PHE A 10 -20.31 1.96 -5.83
C PHE A 10 -19.77 1.18 -7.03
N THR A 11 -19.13 0.05 -6.76
CA THR A 11 -18.63 -0.87 -7.80
C THR A 11 -19.73 -1.74 -8.36
N GLU A 12 -19.49 -2.34 -9.52
CA GLU A 12 -20.43 -3.31 -10.07
C GLU A 12 -20.53 -4.58 -9.18
N LEU A 13 -21.61 -5.33 -9.36
CA LEU A 13 -21.77 -6.64 -8.73
C LEU A 13 -20.75 -7.61 -9.30
N GLY A 14 -19.96 -8.25 -8.44
CA GLY A 14 -18.89 -9.17 -8.85
C GLY A 14 -17.56 -8.49 -9.21
N GLU A 15 -17.47 -7.16 -9.21
CA GLU A 15 -16.20 -6.46 -9.41
C GLU A 15 -15.20 -6.78 -8.29
N LYS A 16 -13.94 -7.08 -8.66
CA LYS A 16 -12.87 -7.34 -7.70
C LYS A 16 -12.55 -6.08 -6.89
N MET A 17 -12.20 -6.30 -5.63
CA MET A 17 -11.74 -5.25 -4.74
C MET A 17 -10.23 -5.08 -4.90
N GLU A 18 -9.81 -3.89 -5.34
CA GLU A 18 -8.40 -3.54 -5.43
C GLU A 18 -7.99 -2.66 -4.24
N LYS A 19 -6.69 -2.61 -3.94
CA LYS A 19 -6.15 -1.77 -2.86
C LYS A 19 -5.01 -0.92 -3.40
N ILE A 20 -4.95 0.33 -2.93
CA ILE A 20 -3.82 1.23 -3.20
C ILE A 20 -3.21 1.74 -1.90
N VAL A 21 -1.90 1.92 -1.93
CA VAL A 21 -1.14 2.52 -0.82
C VAL A 21 -1.31 4.03 -0.87
N VAL A 22 -1.81 4.62 0.21
CA VAL A 22 -2.00 6.08 0.32
C VAL A 22 -1.09 6.74 1.33
N LYS A 23 -0.38 5.95 2.15
CA LYS A 23 0.61 6.47 3.09
C LYS A 23 1.69 5.44 3.34
N THR A 24 2.94 5.86 3.17
CA THR A 24 4.13 5.13 3.60
C THR A 24 4.87 5.93 4.68
N ARG A 25 5.76 5.27 5.41
CA ARG A 25 6.73 5.92 6.30
C ARG A 25 8.09 5.26 6.17
N ASN A 26 9.15 6.01 6.41
CA ASN A 26 10.49 5.46 6.56
C ASN A 26 10.55 4.57 7.80
N LYS A 27 11.14 3.38 7.65
CA LYS A 27 11.37 2.42 8.72
C LYS A 27 12.80 1.95 8.70
N ILE A 28 13.44 2.01 9.86
CA ILE A 28 14.73 1.36 10.09
C ILE A 28 14.43 -0.09 10.46
N TYR A 29 14.98 -1.03 9.70
CA TYR A 29 14.90 -2.44 9.99
C TYR A 29 16.12 -2.83 10.82
N THR A 30 15.91 -3.55 11.91
CA THR A 30 16.99 -4.09 12.75
C THR A 30 17.10 -5.60 12.56
N LYS A 31 18.29 -6.15 12.79
CA LYS A 31 18.54 -7.59 12.83
C LYS A 31 19.41 -7.93 14.03
N ILE A 32 19.30 -9.14 14.53
CA ILE A 32 20.14 -9.64 15.63
C ILE A 32 21.44 -10.18 15.03
N ASN A 33 22.58 -9.71 15.53
CA ASN A 33 23.89 -10.23 15.12
C ASN A 33 24.23 -11.55 15.84
N ARG A 34 25.34 -12.20 15.45
CA ARG A 34 25.79 -13.47 16.08
C ARG A 34 26.08 -13.37 17.59
N ARG A 35 26.21 -12.16 18.13
CA ARG A 35 26.44 -11.89 19.56
C ARG A 35 25.16 -11.53 20.31
N GLY A 36 23.99 -11.57 19.65
CA GLY A 36 22.70 -11.27 20.27
C GLY A 36 22.34 -9.78 20.35
N HIS A 37 23.12 -8.88 19.72
CA HIS A 37 22.80 -7.45 19.72
C HIS A 37 21.97 -7.08 18.50
N GLU A 38 20.98 -6.20 18.69
CA GLU A 38 20.28 -5.54 17.58
C GLU A 38 21.23 -4.58 16.87
N ILE A 39 21.31 -4.70 15.55
CA ILE A 39 22.03 -3.80 14.67
C ILE A 39 21.10 -3.35 13.54
N GLU A 40 21.31 -2.13 13.04
CA GLU A 40 20.58 -1.63 11.88
C GLU A 40 20.92 -2.49 10.65
N ALA A 41 19.88 -3.05 10.02
CA ALA A 41 19.95 -3.88 8.83
C ALA A 41 19.75 -3.06 7.55
N GLY A 42 19.08 -1.91 7.65
CA GLY A 42 18.86 -0.97 6.55
C GLY A 42 17.63 -0.09 6.76
N THR A 43 17.45 0.88 5.86
CA THR A 43 16.28 1.74 5.80
C THR A 43 15.39 1.35 4.62
N GLY A 44 14.09 1.30 4.83
CA GLY A 44 13.11 1.09 3.76
C GLY A 44 11.79 1.78 4.05
N TRP A 45 10.78 1.44 3.26
CA TRP A 45 9.45 2.02 3.37
C TRP A 45 8.47 1.00 3.92
N GLU A 46 7.70 1.39 4.92
CA GLU A 46 6.59 0.62 5.45
C GLU A 46 5.26 1.23 4.99
N ILE A 47 4.35 0.39 4.52
CA ILE A 47 2.98 0.78 4.18
C ILE A 47 2.23 1.05 5.49
N VAL A 48 1.79 2.30 5.69
CA VAL A 48 1.06 2.75 6.88
C VAL A 48 -0.45 2.69 6.65
N LYS A 49 -0.89 2.95 5.42
CA LYS A 49 -2.30 2.99 5.08
C LYS A 49 -2.55 2.58 3.65
N GLU A 50 -3.51 1.69 3.50
CA GLU A 50 -4.10 1.30 2.24
C GLU A 50 -5.59 1.65 2.23
N ILE A 51 -6.15 1.86 1.04
CA ILE A 51 -7.58 2.02 0.85
C ILE A 51 -8.09 1.11 -0.26
N GLU A 52 -9.33 0.67 -0.12
CA GLU A 52 -10.03 -0.15 -1.10
C GLU A 52 -10.60 0.73 -2.22
N VAL A 53 -10.32 0.37 -3.47
CA VAL A 53 -10.69 1.15 -4.65
C VAL A 53 -11.21 0.26 -5.77
N CYS A 54 -12.02 0.84 -6.66
CA CYS A 54 -12.46 0.16 -7.88
C CYS A 54 -11.31 -0.03 -8.88
N LYS A 55 -11.50 -0.92 -9.85
CA LYS A 55 -10.48 -1.27 -10.83
C LYS A 55 -10.01 -0.07 -11.65
N ALA A 56 -10.91 0.84 -11.99
CA ALA A 56 -10.57 2.07 -12.72
C ALA A 56 -9.64 2.98 -11.90
N CYS A 57 -9.95 3.17 -10.61
CA CYS A 57 -9.12 3.97 -9.71
C CYS A 57 -7.75 3.33 -9.44
N TYR A 58 -7.70 1.98 -9.38
CA TYR A 58 -6.46 1.24 -9.26
C TYR A 58 -5.56 1.44 -10.48
N LYS A 59 -6.12 1.24 -11.68
CA LYS A 59 -5.36 1.39 -12.94
C LYS A 59 -4.77 2.80 -13.11
N ALA A 60 -5.60 3.84 -12.89
CA ALA A 60 -5.13 5.22 -12.95
C ALA A 60 -3.98 5.49 -11.96
N HIS A 61 -4.05 4.91 -10.75
CA HIS A 61 -2.99 5.06 -9.76
C HIS A 61 -1.69 4.33 -10.17
N CYS A 62 -1.78 3.17 -10.80
CA CYS A 62 -0.60 2.49 -11.33
C CYS A 62 0.04 3.25 -12.49
N GLU A 63 -0.75 3.91 -13.35
CA GLU A 63 -0.23 4.76 -14.42
C GLU A 63 0.51 5.98 -13.84
N GLU A 64 -0.06 6.67 -12.85
CA GLU A 64 0.57 7.79 -12.12
C GLU A 64 1.92 7.42 -11.47
N LEU A 65 2.16 6.16 -11.10
CA LEU A 65 3.40 5.71 -10.46
C LEU A 65 4.50 5.35 -11.46
N ASN A 66 4.18 5.23 -12.75
CA ASN A 66 5.12 4.86 -13.80
C ASN A 66 5.62 6.08 -14.62
N GLU A 67 5.10 7.28 -14.32
CA GLU A 67 5.59 8.58 -14.82
C GLU A 67 6.49 9.26 -13.78
#